data_AF-A0A1Y5PAV6-F1
#
_entry.id   AF-A0A1Y5PAV6-F1
#
_cell.length_a   1.000
_cell.length_b   1.000
_cell.length_c   1.000
_cell.angle_alpha   90.00
_cell.angle_beta   90.00
_cell.angle_gamma   90.00
#
_symmetry.space_group_name_H-M   'P 1'
#
loop_
_entity.id
_entity.type
_entity.pdbx_description
1 polymer ?
#
loop_
_entity_poly.entity_id
_entity_poly.type
_entity_poly.pdbx_seq_one_letter_code
_entity_poly.pdbx_strand_id
1 'polypeptide(L)'
;MNVPPRLAEHPTVQAVRARQRQEPSGVIDADWLRALCLAAGADDVAFASVDNPELAGEREHAEAALPGTRSYLSLVVRMNRDNVRSVARSVANQEFHRTGELINEAAHRITRALQDAGHRVLNPSATFPMEMDRYPGRIWVIAHKPVAVAAGLGVMGIHRNVIHPKFGNFILLATILVDAPVSSYGAPLDYSPCLECKLCVAACPVGAIKKDGEFDFVACSVHNYREFMGGFTDWVQTIADSEDAADFRSRVTDSENASMWQSLAFKPNYKAAYCLAVCPAGEDVIEPYLDDRKGFMDLVLRPLQEKPETLYVLPNSAAKEYAERRYPHKPVKVVDSGIRGRA
;
A
#
# COMPACT_ATOMS: atom_id res chain seq x y z
N MET A 1 -21.41 37.34 -7.39
CA MET A 1 -21.78 36.87 -6.04
C MET A 1 -22.04 38.09 -5.14
N ASN A 2 -23.21 38.17 -4.52
CA ASN A 2 -23.50 39.19 -3.51
C ASN A 2 -22.79 38.82 -2.21
N VAL A 3 -21.67 39.49 -1.93
CA VAL A 3 -20.99 39.38 -0.64
C VAL A 3 -21.76 40.24 0.37
N PRO A 4 -22.14 39.71 1.55
CA PRO A 4 -22.81 40.48 2.58
C PRO A 4 -22.07 41.81 2.86
N PRO A 5 -22.78 42.93 3.13
CA PRO A 5 -22.16 44.24 3.32
C PRO A 5 -21.02 44.23 4.36
N ARG A 6 -21.23 43.49 5.47
CA ARG A 6 -20.23 43.30 6.53
C ARG A 6 -18.91 42.67 6.07
N LEU A 7 -18.94 41.86 5.01
CA LEU A 7 -17.75 41.22 4.43
C LEU A 7 -17.14 42.04 3.29
N ALA A 8 -17.92 42.92 2.64
CA ALA A 8 -17.46 43.72 1.51
C ALA A 8 -16.37 44.74 1.90
N GLU A 9 -16.37 45.20 3.14
CA GLU A 9 -15.38 46.15 3.69
C GLU A 9 -14.10 45.46 4.20
N HIS A 10 -14.08 44.12 4.29
CA HIS A 10 -12.92 43.42 4.82
C HIS A 10 -11.72 43.55 3.86
N PRO A 11 -10.51 43.95 4.35
CA PRO A 11 -9.34 44.20 3.49
C PRO A 11 -8.98 43.03 2.56
N THR A 12 -9.05 41.79 3.05
CA THR A 12 -8.82 40.59 2.23
C THR A 12 -9.85 40.43 1.10
N VAL A 13 -11.12 40.76 1.34
CA VAL A 13 -12.18 40.65 0.33
C VAL A 13 -11.98 41.70 -0.76
N GLN A 14 -11.61 42.92 -0.37
CA GLN A 14 -11.27 43.99 -1.30
C GLN A 14 -10.03 43.62 -2.14
N ALA A 15 -8.98 43.10 -1.50
CA ALA A 15 -7.77 42.65 -2.19
C ALA A 15 -8.05 41.53 -3.20
N VAL A 16 -8.91 40.56 -2.87
CA VAL A 16 -9.30 39.49 -3.79
C VAL A 16 -10.15 40.02 -4.94
N ARG A 17 -11.10 40.94 -4.67
CA ARG A 17 -11.93 41.55 -5.72
C ARG A 17 -11.14 42.44 -6.68
N ALA A 18 -10.07 43.05 -6.21
CA ALA A 18 -9.18 43.85 -7.04
C ALA A 18 -8.27 42.99 -7.94
N ARG A 19 -8.07 41.71 -7.62
CA ARG A 19 -7.30 40.78 -8.45
C ARG A 19 -8.13 40.34 -9.66
N GLN A 20 -7.51 40.31 -10.84
CA GLN A 20 -8.10 39.58 -11.97
C GLN A 20 -8.13 38.10 -11.65
N ARG A 21 -9.33 37.51 -11.66
CA ARG A 21 -9.50 36.07 -11.50
C ARG A 21 -9.07 35.40 -12.80
N GLN A 22 -7.96 34.65 -12.77
CA GLN A 22 -7.74 33.62 -13.77
C GLN A 22 -8.68 32.45 -13.44
N GLU A 23 -9.57 32.12 -14.37
CA GLU A 23 -10.27 30.85 -14.28
C GLU A 23 -9.30 29.74 -14.70
N PRO A 24 -9.18 28.66 -13.91
CA PRO A 24 -8.40 27.51 -14.32
C PRO A 24 -8.94 26.99 -15.66
N SER A 25 -8.03 26.46 -16.49
CA SER A 25 -8.44 25.71 -17.67
C SER A 25 -9.40 24.60 -17.24
N GLY A 26 -10.54 24.47 -17.92
CA GLY A 26 -11.52 23.42 -17.62
C GLY A 26 -11.00 22.00 -17.87
N VAL A 27 -9.84 21.85 -18.51
CA VAL A 27 -9.13 20.58 -18.74
C VAL A 27 -7.65 20.77 -18.41
N ILE A 28 -7.07 19.87 -17.63
CA ILE A 28 -5.64 19.86 -17.30
C ILE A 28 -4.87 19.19 -18.44
N ASP A 29 -3.81 19.82 -18.92
CA ASP A 29 -2.93 19.22 -19.91
C ASP A 29 -2.13 18.04 -19.32
N ALA A 30 -2.23 16.88 -19.95
CA ALA A 30 -1.64 15.63 -19.47
C ALA A 30 -0.11 15.66 -19.46
N ASP A 31 0.52 16.30 -20.44
CA ASP A 31 1.99 16.35 -20.55
C ASP A 31 2.58 17.27 -19.49
N TRP A 32 1.97 18.44 -19.30
CA TRP A 32 2.30 19.33 -18.18
C TRP A 32 2.12 18.63 -16.83
N LEU A 33 0.99 17.95 -16.63
CA LEU A 33 0.70 17.26 -15.37
C LEU A 33 1.68 16.12 -15.10
N ARG A 34 2.05 15.36 -16.13
CA ARG A 34 3.07 14.32 -16.04
C ARG A 34 4.42 14.91 -15.65
N ALA A 35 4.85 15.98 -16.31
CA ALA A 35 6.11 16.66 -15.99
C ALA A 35 6.12 17.19 -14.55
N LEU A 36 5.00 17.76 -14.08
CA LEU A 36 4.83 18.20 -12.70
C LEU A 36 4.98 17.03 -11.71
N CYS A 37 4.32 15.90 -11.96
CA CYS A 37 4.39 14.73 -11.08
C CYS A 37 5.80 14.14 -10.99
N LEU A 38 6.50 14.03 -12.13
CA LEU A 38 7.88 13.55 -12.17
C LEU A 38 8.83 14.52 -11.44
N ALA A 39 8.68 15.83 -11.67
CA ALA A 39 9.48 16.85 -10.98
C ALA A 39 9.21 16.89 -9.47
N ALA A 40 8.00 16.52 -9.03
CA ALA A 40 7.64 16.45 -7.63
C ALA A 40 8.26 15.26 -6.88
N GLY A 41 8.70 14.22 -7.61
CA GLY A 41 9.39 13.05 -7.07
C GLY A 41 8.72 11.71 -7.34
N ALA A 42 7.69 11.64 -8.20
CA ALA A 42 7.19 10.35 -8.69
C ALA A 42 8.19 9.74 -9.70
N ASP A 43 8.37 8.42 -9.66
CA ASP A 43 9.16 7.68 -10.67
C ASP A 43 8.33 7.38 -11.93
N ASP A 44 7.01 7.25 -11.79
CA ASP A 44 6.05 7.22 -12.90
C ASP A 44 4.66 7.72 -12.44
N VAL A 45 3.81 8.05 -13.42
CA VAL A 45 2.45 8.56 -13.20
C VAL A 45 1.54 8.18 -14.36
N ALA A 46 0.27 7.91 -14.06
CA ALA A 46 -0.76 7.84 -15.08
C ALA A 46 -2.10 8.34 -14.54
N PHE A 47 -3.03 8.59 -15.45
CA PHE A 47 -4.30 9.23 -15.14
C PHE A 47 -5.45 8.30 -15.51
N ALA A 48 -6.49 8.25 -14.69
CA ALA A 48 -7.74 7.57 -15.01
C ALA A 48 -8.93 8.52 -14.83
N SER A 49 -9.93 8.40 -15.69
CA SER A 49 -11.19 9.12 -15.53
C SER A 49 -12.01 8.54 -14.37
N VAL A 50 -12.77 9.38 -13.66
CA VAL A 50 -13.80 8.94 -12.71
C VAL A 50 -14.89 8.10 -13.41
N ASP A 51 -15.02 8.27 -14.73
CA ASP A 51 -15.94 7.54 -15.60
C ASP A 51 -15.39 6.20 -16.10
N ASN A 52 -14.19 5.79 -15.70
CA ASN A 52 -13.66 4.47 -16.04
C ASN A 52 -14.54 3.36 -15.38
N PRO A 53 -15.15 2.45 -16.16
CA PRO A 53 -15.99 1.37 -15.64
C PRO A 53 -15.29 0.44 -14.64
N GLU A 54 -13.98 0.21 -14.79
CA GLU A 54 -13.19 -0.62 -13.86
C GLU A 54 -13.05 0.02 -12.47
N LEU A 55 -13.30 1.32 -12.37
CA LEU A 55 -13.27 2.11 -11.13
C LEU A 55 -14.66 2.47 -10.61
N ALA A 56 -15.72 1.82 -11.10
CA ALA A 56 -17.10 2.10 -10.66
C ALA A 56 -17.26 1.97 -9.13
N GLY A 57 -16.60 0.98 -8.51
CA GLY A 57 -16.61 0.79 -7.05
C GLY A 57 -15.86 1.86 -6.25
N GLU A 58 -15.12 2.75 -6.91
CA GLU A 58 -14.36 3.82 -6.28
C GLU A 58 -15.07 5.18 -6.39
N ARG A 59 -16.04 5.31 -7.30
CA ARG A 59 -16.73 6.58 -7.59
C ARG A 59 -17.37 7.22 -6.37
N GLU A 60 -18.15 6.45 -5.59
CA GLU A 60 -18.84 7.00 -4.42
C GLU A 60 -17.86 7.52 -3.35
N HIS A 61 -16.71 6.87 -3.23
CA HIS A 61 -15.68 7.25 -2.26
C HIS A 61 -14.90 8.48 -2.73
N ALA A 62 -14.64 8.58 -4.04
CA ALA A 62 -14.04 9.76 -4.63
C ALA A 62 -14.96 10.99 -4.49
N GLU A 63 -16.26 10.83 -4.74
CA GLU A 63 -17.25 11.90 -4.59
C GLU A 63 -17.43 12.32 -3.13
N ALA A 64 -17.46 11.36 -2.20
CA ALA A 64 -17.53 11.65 -0.77
C ALA A 64 -16.28 12.38 -0.25
N ALA A 65 -15.11 12.07 -0.78
CA ALA A 65 -13.85 12.71 -0.38
C ALA A 65 -13.69 14.11 -1.00
N LEU A 66 -13.89 14.22 -2.31
CA LEU A 66 -13.80 15.47 -3.05
C LEU A 66 -15.00 15.56 -4.02
N PRO A 67 -16.09 16.23 -3.62
CA PRO A 67 -17.26 16.38 -4.47
C PRO A 67 -16.93 17.05 -5.79
N GLY A 68 -17.33 16.45 -6.91
CA GLY A 68 -17.00 16.89 -8.26
C GLY A 68 -15.68 16.33 -8.81
N THR A 69 -15.10 15.30 -8.20
CA THR A 69 -13.92 14.61 -8.72
C THR A 69 -14.16 14.14 -10.16
N ARG A 70 -13.22 14.40 -11.07
CA ARG A 70 -13.29 13.98 -12.48
C ARG A 70 -12.13 13.11 -12.91
N SER A 71 -10.99 13.18 -12.22
CA SER A 71 -9.83 12.36 -12.54
C SER A 71 -9.10 11.85 -11.30
N TYR A 72 -8.49 10.69 -11.47
CA TYR A 72 -7.52 10.08 -10.57
C TYR A 72 -6.12 10.24 -11.14
N LEU A 73 -5.18 10.73 -10.34
CA LEU A 73 -3.75 10.76 -10.67
C LEU A 73 -3.07 9.65 -9.88
N SER A 74 -2.70 8.56 -10.53
CA SER A 74 -1.98 7.46 -9.90
C SER A 74 -0.47 7.69 -9.96
N LEU A 75 0.18 7.70 -8.81
CA LEU A 75 1.62 7.89 -8.68
C LEU A 75 2.32 6.57 -8.36
N VAL A 76 3.55 6.43 -8.85
CA VAL A 76 4.48 5.34 -8.53
C VAL A 76 5.76 5.93 -7.97
N VAL A 77 6.24 5.38 -6.85
CA VAL A 77 7.61 5.61 -6.35
C VAL A 77 8.25 4.26 -6.11
N ARG A 78 9.48 4.06 -6.60
CA ARG A 78 10.20 2.79 -6.52
C ARG A 78 10.95 2.63 -5.21
N MET A 79 11.02 1.40 -4.74
CA MET A 79 11.79 0.98 -3.56
C MET A 79 13.14 0.41 -3.98
N ASN A 80 14.12 0.51 -3.08
CA ASN A 80 15.40 -0.17 -3.19
C ASN A 80 15.22 -1.69 -3.00
N ARG A 81 15.41 -2.44 -4.08
CA ARG A 81 15.12 -3.87 -4.18
C ARG A 81 15.87 -4.71 -3.16
N ASP A 82 17.15 -4.44 -2.94
CA ASP A 82 17.97 -5.22 -2.01
C ASP A 82 17.56 -4.95 -0.55
N ASN A 83 17.07 -3.75 -0.24
CA ASN A 83 16.50 -3.46 1.07
C ASN A 83 15.25 -4.30 1.33
N VAL A 84 14.36 -4.40 0.32
CA VAL A 84 13.14 -5.24 0.41
C VAL A 84 13.48 -6.74 0.44
N ARG A 85 14.55 -7.17 -0.24
CA ARG A 85 15.04 -8.57 -0.25
C ARG A 85 15.76 -8.98 1.03
N SER A 86 16.18 -8.03 1.84
CA SER A 86 16.91 -8.30 3.07
C SER A 86 16.12 -9.19 4.03
N VAL A 87 16.79 -10.20 4.59
CA VAL A 87 16.25 -11.01 5.70
C VAL A 87 16.12 -10.19 6.99
N ALA A 88 16.87 -9.08 7.09
CA ALA A 88 16.80 -8.15 8.21
C ALA A 88 15.53 -7.30 8.12
N ARG A 89 14.56 -7.61 8.99
CA ARG A 89 13.25 -6.95 9.03
C ARG A 89 13.34 -5.43 9.09
N SER A 90 14.31 -4.88 9.84
CA SER A 90 14.49 -3.43 9.98
C SER A 90 14.83 -2.73 8.67
N VAL A 91 15.65 -3.36 7.82
CA VAL A 91 16.07 -2.79 6.53
C VAL A 91 14.87 -2.70 5.57
N ALA A 92 14.10 -3.78 5.45
CA ALA A 92 12.91 -3.79 4.62
C ALA A 92 11.85 -2.78 5.11
N ASN A 93 11.60 -2.71 6.42
CA ASN A 93 10.63 -1.76 6.98
C ASN A 93 11.08 -0.30 6.84
N GLN A 94 12.36 -0.01 7.04
CA GLN A 94 12.89 1.33 6.78
C GLN A 94 12.64 1.75 5.32
N GLU A 95 12.83 0.84 4.37
CA GLU A 95 12.58 1.09 2.95
C GLU A 95 11.10 1.39 2.66
N PHE A 96 10.18 0.57 3.21
CA PHE A 96 8.74 0.82 3.08
C PHE A 96 8.34 2.18 3.68
N HIS A 97 8.86 2.50 4.86
CA HIS A 97 8.56 3.77 5.52
C HIS A 97 9.13 4.96 4.75
N ARG A 98 10.38 4.88 4.29
CA ARG A 98 11.02 5.97 3.58
C ARG A 98 10.35 6.22 2.24
N THR A 99 10.05 5.16 1.48
CA THR A 99 9.34 5.29 0.20
C THR A 99 7.93 5.83 0.42
N GLY A 100 7.26 5.43 1.51
CA GLY A 100 5.98 5.99 1.92
C GLY A 100 6.04 7.49 2.22
N GLU A 101 7.11 7.98 2.84
CA GLU A 101 7.33 9.42 3.01
C GLU A 101 7.56 10.13 1.67
N LEU A 102 8.38 9.55 0.79
CA LEU A 102 8.70 10.14 -0.51
C LEU A 102 7.46 10.31 -1.39
N ILE A 103 6.59 9.30 -1.45
CA ILE A 103 5.38 9.38 -2.26
C ILE A 103 4.35 10.36 -1.69
N ASN A 104 4.23 10.45 -0.35
CA ASN A 104 3.37 11.44 0.29
C ASN A 104 3.91 12.87 0.10
N GLU A 105 5.23 13.06 0.12
CA GLU A 105 5.89 14.34 -0.17
C GLU A 105 5.68 14.75 -1.63
N ALA A 106 5.84 13.84 -2.59
CA ALA A 106 5.53 14.09 -4.00
C ALA A 106 4.05 14.48 -4.16
N ALA A 107 3.14 13.73 -3.55
CA ALA A 107 1.71 14.02 -3.61
C ALA A 107 1.34 15.37 -2.97
N HIS A 108 2.01 15.75 -1.88
CA HIS A 108 1.85 17.07 -1.26
C HIS A 108 2.23 18.21 -2.23
N ARG A 109 3.38 18.10 -2.89
CA ARG A 109 3.85 19.11 -3.86
C ARG A 109 2.94 19.23 -5.07
N ILE A 110 2.50 18.10 -5.63
CA ILE A 110 1.56 18.06 -6.76
C ILE A 110 0.24 18.73 -6.38
N THR A 111 -0.30 18.38 -5.20
CA THR A 111 -1.56 18.95 -4.70
C THR A 111 -1.47 20.47 -4.56
N ARG A 112 -0.37 20.98 -3.99
CA ARG A 112 -0.16 22.42 -3.86
C ARG A 112 -0.08 23.11 -5.22
N ALA A 113 0.70 22.57 -6.15
CA ALA A 113 0.83 23.13 -7.49
C ALA A 113 -0.50 23.17 -8.26
N LEU A 114 -1.32 22.13 -8.14
CA LEU A 114 -2.65 22.11 -8.76
C LEU A 114 -3.63 23.08 -8.09
N GLN A 115 -3.55 23.25 -6.76
CA GLN A 115 -4.33 24.26 -6.04
C GLN A 115 -3.92 25.68 -6.45
N ASP A 116 -2.62 25.94 -6.60
CA ASP A 116 -2.10 27.22 -7.10
C ASP A 116 -2.53 27.48 -8.56
N ALA A 117 -2.70 26.42 -9.35
CA ALA A 117 -3.28 26.47 -10.69
C ALA A 117 -4.82 26.62 -10.70
N GLY A 118 -5.47 26.64 -9.53
CA GLY A 118 -6.90 26.91 -9.37
C GLY A 118 -7.82 25.69 -9.31
N HIS A 119 -7.28 24.47 -9.28
CA HIS A 119 -8.07 23.24 -9.19
C HIS A 119 -8.39 22.85 -7.75
N ARG A 120 -9.53 22.18 -7.53
CA ARG A 120 -9.78 21.51 -6.26
C ARG A 120 -9.16 20.12 -6.31
N VAL A 121 -8.34 19.85 -5.31
CA VAL A 121 -7.51 18.64 -5.26
C VAL A 121 -7.49 18.09 -3.86
N LEU A 122 -7.53 16.76 -3.75
CA LEU A 122 -7.42 16.02 -2.50
C LEU A 122 -6.35 14.93 -2.63
N ASN A 123 -5.47 14.86 -1.63
CA ASN A 123 -4.46 13.83 -1.48
C ASN A 123 -4.79 12.92 -0.28
N PRO A 124 -5.32 11.72 -0.50
CA PRO A 124 -5.46 10.69 0.53
C PRO A 124 -4.10 10.14 0.98
N SER A 125 -4.05 9.55 2.18
CA SER A 125 -2.85 8.84 2.67
C SER A 125 -2.50 7.67 1.75
N ALA A 126 -1.25 7.62 1.26
CA ALA A 126 -0.77 6.56 0.38
C ALA A 126 -0.57 5.19 1.08
N THR A 127 -0.40 5.19 2.41
CA THR A 127 0.06 4.00 3.16
C THR A 127 -0.85 3.66 4.34
N PHE A 128 -0.75 4.43 5.42
CA PHE A 128 -1.50 4.20 6.66
C PHE A 128 -2.69 5.16 6.68
N PRO A 129 -3.90 4.71 6.29
CA PRO A 129 -5.07 5.57 6.38
C PRO A 129 -5.48 5.75 7.84
N MET A 130 -6.38 6.70 8.12
CA MET A 130 -6.68 7.14 9.48
C MET A 130 -8.17 7.13 9.83
N GLU A 131 -9.03 6.65 8.92
CA GLU A 131 -10.47 6.48 9.09
C GLU A 131 -10.78 5.24 9.96
N MET A 132 -10.24 5.24 11.18
CA MET A 132 -10.26 4.11 12.12
C MET A 132 -11.63 3.86 12.72
N ASP A 133 -12.54 4.84 12.67
CA ASP A 133 -13.96 4.66 13.00
C ASP A 133 -14.65 3.60 12.13
N ARG A 134 -14.08 3.30 10.96
CA ARG A 134 -14.60 2.31 10.00
C ARG A 134 -13.96 0.93 10.16
N TYR A 135 -12.97 0.75 11.03
CA TYR A 135 -12.30 -0.53 11.22
C TYR A 135 -13.26 -1.58 11.81
N PRO A 136 -13.31 -2.83 11.30
CA PRO A 136 -12.40 -3.49 10.34
C PRO A 136 -12.84 -3.42 8.87
N GLY A 137 -13.77 -2.52 8.54
CA GLY A 137 -14.25 -2.27 7.18
C GLY A 137 -13.26 -1.46 6.34
N ARG A 138 -13.80 -0.59 5.48
CA ARG A 138 -13.02 0.23 4.55
C ARG A 138 -12.46 1.46 5.26
N ILE A 139 -11.25 1.31 5.80
CA ILE A 139 -10.53 2.38 6.51
C ILE A 139 -9.75 3.31 5.56
N TRP A 140 -9.74 3.08 4.24
CA TRP A 140 -9.04 3.92 3.27
C TRP A 140 -10.03 4.72 2.41
N VAL A 141 -9.60 5.91 1.97
CA VAL A 141 -10.40 6.77 1.11
C VAL A 141 -10.55 6.17 -0.29
N ILE A 142 -9.43 5.88 -0.95
CA ILE A 142 -9.40 5.39 -2.34
C ILE A 142 -8.48 4.17 -2.45
N ALA A 143 -8.84 3.20 -3.29
CA ALA A 143 -8.05 2.00 -3.50
C ALA A 143 -6.97 2.26 -4.56
N HIS A 144 -5.72 2.47 -4.13
CA HIS A 144 -4.60 2.81 -5.03
C HIS A 144 -4.30 1.73 -6.09
N LYS A 145 -4.46 0.44 -5.75
CA LYS A 145 -4.15 -0.67 -6.66
C LYS A 145 -5.10 -0.72 -7.87
N PRO A 146 -6.45 -0.73 -7.71
CA PRO A 146 -7.38 -0.61 -8.83
C PRO A 146 -7.10 0.61 -9.72
N VAL A 147 -6.87 1.78 -9.12
CA VAL A 147 -6.58 3.00 -9.87
C VAL A 147 -5.31 2.86 -10.71
N ALA A 148 -4.23 2.31 -10.15
CA ALA A 148 -2.98 2.09 -10.87
C ALA A 148 -3.15 1.11 -12.05
N VAL A 149 -3.95 0.04 -11.89
CA VAL A 149 -4.24 -0.91 -12.97
C VAL A 149 -5.06 -0.23 -14.07
N ALA A 150 -6.15 0.43 -13.71
CA ALA A 150 -7.04 1.11 -14.65
C ALA A 150 -6.32 2.25 -15.41
N ALA A 151 -5.34 2.89 -14.79
CA ALA A 151 -4.51 3.92 -15.40
C ALA A 151 -3.34 3.36 -16.23
N GLY A 152 -3.12 2.04 -16.25
CA GLY A 152 -2.08 1.40 -17.08
C GLY A 152 -0.69 1.30 -16.45
N LEU A 153 -0.55 1.49 -15.14
CA LEU A 153 0.76 1.43 -14.45
C LEU A 153 1.20 0.01 -14.07
N GLY A 154 0.35 -1.00 -14.31
CA GLY A 154 0.69 -2.39 -14.02
C GLY A 154 -0.51 -3.31 -13.94
N VAL A 155 -0.25 -4.58 -13.63
CA VAL A 155 -1.29 -5.59 -13.40
C VAL A 155 -1.08 -6.21 -12.02
N MET A 156 -2.18 -6.56 -11.34
CA MET A 156 -2.11 -7.27 -10.07
C MET A 156 -1.61 -8.71 -10.27
N GLY A 157 -0.45 -9.04 -9.71
CA GLY A 157 0.08 -10.40 -9.74
C GLY A 157 -0.63 -11.36 -8.78
N ILE A 158 -0.23 -12.64 -8.81
CA ILE A 158 -0.77 -13.71 -7.93
C ILE A 158 -0.66 -13.32 -6.45
N HIS A 159 0.41 -12.59 -6.08
CA HIS A 159 0.63 -12.09 -4.73
C HIS A 159 -0.20 -10.84 -4.36
N ARG A 160 -1.18 -10.43 -5.19
CA ARG A 160 -2.08 -9.29 -4.96
C ARG A 160 -1.41 -7.90 -4.90
N ASN A 161 -0.18 -7.76 -5.39
CA ASN A 161 0.45 -6.44 -5.57
C ASN A 161 0.51 -6.12 -7.06
N VAL A 162 0.41 -4.82 -7.37
CA VAL A 162 0.58 -4.32 -8.74
C VAL A 162 2.04 -4.54 -9.13
N ILE A 163 2.25 -5.12 -10.32
CA ILE A 163 3.56 -5.30 -10.92
C ILE A 163 3.64 -4.30 -12.08
N HIS A 164 4.52 -3.32 -11.93
CA HIS A 164 4.85 -2.36 -12.97
C HIS A 164 5.75 -3.02 -14.03
N PRO A 165 5.52 -2.78 -15.34
CA PRO A 165 6.33 -3.32 -16.44
C PRO A 165 7.84 -3.16 -16.24
N LYS A 166 8.25 -1.95 -15.86
CA LYS A 166 9.65 -1.59 -15.61
C LYS A 166 10.15 -1.95 -14.21
N PHE A 167 9.54 -1.38 -13.17
CA PHE A 167 10.04 -1.48 -11.79
C PHE A 167 9.63 -2.77 -11.05
N GLY A 168 8.80 -3.62 -11.64
CA GLY A 168 8.25 -4.78 -10.96
C GLY A 168 7.27 -4.40 -9.87
N ASN A 169 7.20 -5.19 -8.80
CA ASN A 169 6.36 -4.87 -7.63
C ASN A 169 7.12 -4.09 -6.54
N PHE A 170 8.34 -3.63 -6.80
CA PHE A 170 9.13 -2.82 -5.89
C PHE A 170 8.71 -1.35 -5.97
N ILE A 171 7.41 -1.11 -5.80
CA ILE A 171 6.78 0.20 -5.91
C ILE A 171 5.82 0.42 -4.75
N LEU A 172 5.63 1.69 -4.37
CA LEU A 172 4.46 2.15 -3.64
C LEU A 172 3.59 3.00 -4.55
N LEU A 173 2.30 3.03 -4.23
CA LEU A 173 1.27 3.71 -5.01
C LEU A 173 0.60 4.79 -4.17
N ALA A 174 0.23 5.89 -4.81
CA ALA A 174 -0.66 6.90 -4.27
C ALA A 174 -1.66 7.34 -5.33
N THR A 175 -2.75 7.96 -4.91
CA THR A 175 -3.78 8.46 -5.83
C THR A 175 -4.22 9.84 -5.39
N ILE A 176 -4.07 10.85 -6.24
CA ILE A 176 -4.62 12.19 -6.01
C ILE A 176 -5.96 12.31 -6.75
N LEU A 177 -6.95 12.94 -6.12
CA LEU A 177 -8.26 13.25 -6.72
C LEU A 177 -8.28 14.71 -7.18
N VAL A 178 -8.78 14.97 -8.39
CA VAL A 178 -8.91 16.34 -8.93
C VAL A 178 -10.29 16.57 -9.54
N ASP A 179 -10.81 17.78 -9.40
CA ASP A 179 -12.13 18.21 -9.89
C ASP A 179 -12.18 18.60 -11.38
N ALA A 180 -11.10 18.35 -12.11
CA ALA A 180 -10.98 18.67 -13.52
C ALA A 180 -10.59 17.42 -14.33
N PRO A 181 -11.10 17.27 -15.56
CA PRO A 181 -10.63 16.24 -16.48
C PRO A 181 -9.18 16.49 -16.91
N VAL A 182 -8.48 15.42 -17.26
CA VAL A 182 -7.15 15.48 -17.89
C VAL A 182 -7.30 15.26 -19.40
N SER A 183 -6.48 15.92 -20.22
CA SER A 183 -6.58 15.86 -21.69
C SER A 183 -6.30 14.47 -22.29
N SER A 184 -5.63 13.59 -21.54
CA SER A 184 -5.35 12.20 -21.90
C SER A 184 -5.35 11.30 -20.66
N TYR A 185 -5.87 10.08 -20.80
CA TYR A 185 -5.89 9.05 -19.76
C TYR A 185 -5.09 7.83 -20.21
N GLY A 186 -4.56 7.08 -19.25
CA GLY A 186 -3.98 5.78 -19.51
C GLY A 186 -5.05 4.71 -19.76
N ALA A 187 -4.59 3.54 -20.18
CA ALA A 187 -5.42 2.36 -20.38
C ALA A 187 -4.75 1.15 -19.72
N PRO A 188 -5.52 0.15 -19.25
CA PRO A 188 -4.96 -1.09 -18.73
C PRO A 188 -3.97 -1.71 -19.71
N LEU A 189 -2.92 -2.36 -19.17
CA LEU A 189 -1.97 -3.09 -19.99
C LEU A 189 -2.66 -4.25 -20.71
N ASP A 190 -2.24 -4.52 -21.95
CA ASP A 190 -2.72 -5.62 -22.77
C ASP A 190 -2.03 -6.96 -22.43
N TYR A 191 -1.10 -6.96 -21.49
CA TYR A 191 -0.41 -8.14 -20.97
C TYR A 191 -0.22 -8.08 -19.46
N SER A 192 0.06 -9.22 -18.84
CA SER A 192 0.42 -9.32 -17.43
C SER A 192 1.94 -9.36 -17.26
N PRO A 193 2.56 -8.44 -16.49
CA PRO A 193 3.98 -8.54 -16.14
C PRO A 193 4.29 -9.71 -15.19
N CYS A 194 3.27 -10.40 -14.65
CA CYS A 194 3.47 -11.57 -13.81
C CYS A 194 4.02 -12.75 -14.63
N LEU A 195 5.19 -13.27 -14.26
CA LEU A 195 5.81 -14.42 -14.94
C LEU A 195 5.20 -15.79 -14.59
N GLU A 196 4.19 -15.81 -13.73
CA GLU A 196 3.57 -17.05 -13.18
C GLU A 196 4.55 -18.04 -12.52
N CYS A 197 5.77 -17.61 -12.18
CA CYS A 197 6.85 -18.43 -11.62
C CYS A 197 6.54 -19.10 -10.26
N LYS A 198 5.47 -18.68 -9.58
CA LYS A 198 5.05 -19.13 -8.23
C LYS A 198 6.10 -18.94 -7.13
N LEU A 199 7.13 -18.11 -7.32
CA LEU A 199 8.10 -17.80 -6.26
C LEU A 199 7.43 -17.15 -5.04
N CYS A 200 6.44 -16.28 -5.25
CA CYS A 200 5.66 -15.68 -4.17
C CYS A 200 4.85 -16.71 -3.35
N VAL A 201 4.34 -17.77 -4.01
CA VAL A 201 3.68 -18.91 -3.35
C VAL A 201 4.71 -19.70 -2.54
N ALA A 202 5.87 -19.97 -3.13
CA ALA A 202 6.94 -20.70 -2.47
C ALA A 202 7.52 -19.94 -1.27
N ALA A 203 7.55 -18.61 -1.30
CA ALA A 203 8.11 -17.78 -0.23
C ALA A 203 7.12 -17.49 0.90
N CYS A 204 5.81 -17.68 0.69
CA CYS A 204 4.80 -17.35 1.69
C CYS A 204 4.94 -18.29 2.90
N PRO A 205 5.19 -17.77 4.12
CA PRO A 205 5.46 -18.62 5.28
C PRO A 205 4.20 -19.31 5.81
N VAL A 206 3.03 -18.72 5.59
CA VAL A 206 1.73 -19.18 6.10
C VAL A 206 0.79 -19.67 4.99
N GLY A 207 1.30 -19.81 3.77
CA GLY A 207 0.53 -20.36 2.64
C GLY A 207 -0.69 -19.53 2.23
N ALA A 208 -0.66 -18.22 2.48
CA ALA A 208 -1.75 -17.31 2.16
C ALA A 208 -1.95 -17.08 0.65
N ILE A 209 -0.92 -17.30 -0.17
CA ILE A 209 -0.98 -17.16 -1.63
C ILE A 209 -1.03 -18.57 -2.23
N LYS A 210 -2.11 -18.90 -2.95
CA LYS A 210 -2.30 -20.20 -3.58
C LYS A 210 -1.81 -20.20 -5.04
N LYS A 211 -1.57 -21.40 -5.58
CA LYS A 211 -1.02 -21.57 -6.94
C LYS A 211 -2.00 -21.11 -8.04
N ASP A 212 -3.29 -21.18 -7.77
CA ASP A 212 -4.40 -20.79 -8.65
C ASP A 212 -4.78 -19.30 -8.55
N GLY A 213 -4.15 -18.53 -7.66
CA GLY A 213 -4.45 -17.10 -7.47
C GLY A 213 -5.41 -16.79 -6.32
N GLU A 214 -5.93 -17.81 -5.63
CA GLU A 214 -6.65 -17.61 -4.38
C GLU A 214 -5.71 -16.98 -3.33
N PHE A 215 -6.25 -16.04 -2.54
CA PHE A 215 -5.51 -15.32 -1.52
C PHE A 215 -6.29 -15.30 -0.21
N ASP A 216 -5.70 -15.92 0.82
CA ASP A 216 -6.21 -15.88 2.19
C ASP A 216 -5.72 -14.62 2.89
N PHE A 217 -6.56 -13.59 2.86
CA PHE A 217 -6.25 -12.30 3.49
C PHE A 217 -6.05 -12.43 5.00
N VAL A 218 -6.83 -13.28 5.69
CA VAL A 218 -6.78 -13.40 7.14
C VAL A 218 -5.49 -14.09 7.57
N ALA A 219 -5.09 -15.17 6.90
CA ALA A 219 -3.79 -15.80 7.15
C ALA A 219 -2.63 -14.84 6.90
N CYS A 220 -2.69 -14.05 5.82
CA CYS A 220 -1.68 -13.05 5.53
C CYS A 220 -1.62 -11.95 6.61
N SER A 221 -2.78 -11.41 7.02
CA SER A 221 -2.84 -10.30 7.98
C SER A 221 -2.38 -10.73 9.38
N VAL A 222 -2.80 -11.91 9.87
CA VAL A 222 -2.40 -12.45 11.18
C VAL A 222 -0.88 -12.56 11.31
N HIS A 223 -0.20 -12.93 10.23
CA HIS A 223 1.25 -13.04 10.24
C HIS A 223 1.96 -11.73 9.84
N ASN A 224 1.73 -11.24 8.62
CA ASN A 224 2.44 -10.10 8.06
C ASN A 224 2.16 -8.80 8.83
N TYR A 225 0.93 -8.64 9.33
CA TYR A 225 0.48 -7.46 10.08
C TYR A 225 0.33 -7.76 11.58
N ARG A 226 1.14 -8.69 12.13
CA ARG A 226 1.06 -9.08 13.55
C ARG A 226 1.22 -7.91 14.51
N GLU A 227 1.95 -6.85 14.16
CA GLU A 227 2.06 -5.64 14.98
C GLU A 227 1.26 -4.45 14.45
N PHE A 228 0.15 -4.71 13.77
CA PHE A 228 -0.81 -3.70 13.32
C PHE A 228 -2.11 -3.81 14.14
N MET A 229 -3.19 -3.19 13.67
CA MET A 229 -4.51 -3.10 14.33
C MET A 229 -5.05 -4.44 14.88
N GLY A 230 -5.08 -5.51 14.07
CA GLY A 230 -5.59 -6.81 14.50
C GLY A 230 -4.71 -7.44 15.58
N GLY A 231 -3.40 -7.54 15.34
CA GLY A 231 -2.49 -8.11 16.33
C GLY A 231 -2.29 -7.26 17.59
N PHE A 232 -2.47 -5.94 17.52
CA PHE A 232 -2.56 -5.08 18.71
C PHE A 232 -3.80 -5.41 19.53
N THR A 233 -4.94 -5.63 18.88
CA THR A 233 -6.19 -6.01 19.56
C THR A 233 -6.04 -7.38 20.24
N ASP A 234 -5.50 -8.38 19.53
CA ASP A 234 -5.14 -9.70 20.09
C ASP A 234 -4.19 -9.58 21.30
N TRP A 235 -3.16 -8.73 21.20
CA TRP A 235 -2.23 -8.49 22.30
C TRP A 235 -2.91 -7.84 23.52
N VAL A 236 -3.76 -6.82 23.33
CA VAL A 236 -4.52 -6.18 24.42
C VAL A 236 -5.52 -7.15 25.05
N GLN A 237 -6.20 -7.97 24.25
CA GLN A 237 -7.08 -9.03 24.76
C GLN A 237 -6.29 -10.04 25.59
N THR A 238 -5.10 -10.45 25.12
CA THR A 238 -4.23 -11.35 25.89
C THR A 238 -3.84 -10.75 27.24
N ILE A 239 -3.60 -9.44 27.33
CA ILE A 239 -3.37 -8.75 28.61
C ILE A 239 -4.62 -8.84 29.50
N ALA A 240 -5.79 -8.51 28.96
CA ALA A 240 -7.04 -8.49 29.71
C ALA A 240 -7.48 -9.88 30.20
N ASP A 241 -7.18 -10.93 29.42
CA ASP A 241 -7.51 -12.32 29.70
C ASP A 241 -6.45 -13.05 30.55
N SER A 242 -5.34 -12.39 30.89
CA SER A 242 -4.29 -12.96 31.75
C SER A 242 -4.63 -12.78 33.22
N GLU A 243 -4.40 -13.81 34.03
CA GLU A 243 -4.67 -13.77 35.47
C GLU A 243 -3.76 -12.77 36.21
N ASP A 244 -2.48 -12.74 35.83
CA ASP A 244 -1.46 -11.86 36.38
C ASP A 244 -0.31 -11.63 35.38
N ALA A 245 0.74 -10.94 35.83
CA ALA A 245 1.91 -10.63 35.01
C ALA A 245 2.73 -11.87 34.61
N ALA A 246 2.73 -12.94 35.41
CA ALA A 246 3.44 -14.17 35.10
C ALA A 246 2.69 -14.97 34.02
N ASP A 247 1.36 -15.07 34.13
CA ASP A 247 0.51 -15.67 33.09
C ASP A 247 0.67 -14.92 31.75
N PHE A 248 0.59 -13.59 31.75
CA PHE A 248 0.81 -12.79 30.55
C PHE A 248 2.18 -13.05 29.89
N ARG A 249 3.26 -13.08 30.68
CA ARG A 249 4.62 -13.35 30.16
C ARG A 249 4.81 -14.78 29.69
N SER A 250 4.00 -15.73 30.16
CA SER A 250 3.97 -17.09 29.62
C SER A 250 3.29 -17.15 28.24
N ARG A 251 2.33 -16.25 27.99
CA ARG A 251 1.56 -16.16 26.73
C ARG A 251 2.18 -15.23 25.71
N VAL A 252 2.91 -14.18 26.11
CA VAL A 252 3.58 -13.20 25.24
C VAL A 252 5.01 -13.01 25.70
N THR A 253 5.96 -13.36 24.83
CA THR A 253 7.39 -13.29 25.14
C THR A 253 7.89 -11.84 25.24
N ASP A 254 9.01 -11.63 25.92
CA ASP A 254 9.67 -10.31 25.98
C ASP A 254 9.98 -9.76 24.59
N SER A 255 10.37 -10.62 23.64
CA SER A 255 10.62 -10.22 22.25
C SER A 255 9.35 -9.77 21.52
N GLU A 256 8.20 -10.40 21.78
CA GLU A 256 6.92 -9.98 21.21
C GLU A 256 6.48 -8.64 21.79
N ASN A 257 6.61 -8.46 23.11
CA ASN A 257 6.33 -7.20 23.77
C ASN A 257 7.20 -6.05 23.23
N ALA A 258 8.50 -6.27 23.09
CA ALA A 258 9.42 -5.28 22.51
C ALA A 258 9.09 -4.98 21.03
N SER A 259 8.72 -6.00 20.25
CA SER A 259 8.33 -5.84 18.84
C SER A 259 7.02 -5.05 18.69
N MET A 260 6.02 -5.30 19.54
CA MET A 260 4.77 -4.53 19.57
C MET A 260 5.02 -3.09 20.01
N TRP A 261 5.79 -2.88 21.08
CA TRP A 261 6.20 -1.55 21.54
C TRP A 261 6.89 -0.75 20.42
N GLN A 262 7.81 -1.37 19.67
CA GLN A 262 8.50 -0.70 18.57
C GLN A 262 7.52 -0.25 17.47
N SER A 263 6.54 -1.09 17.12
CA SER A 263 5.50 -0.77 16.12
C SER A 263 4.62 0.40 16.56
N LEU A 264 4.30 0.48 17.85
CA LEU A 264 3.50 1.56 18.44
C LEU A 264 4.29 2.87 18.61
N ALA A 265 5.57 2.79 18.99
CA ALA A 265 6.42 3.95 19.26
C ALA A 265 6.99 4.61 17.99
N PHE A 266 7.04 3.88 16.88
CA PHE A 266 7.58 4.36 15.62
C PHE A 266 6.53 4.39 14.51
N LYS A 267 6.48 3.34 13.68
CA LYS A 267 5.55 3.17 12.57
C LYS A 267 5.21 1.68 12.46
N PRO A 268 4.07 1.32 11.83
CA PRO A 268 3.66 -0.07 11.74
C PRO A 268 4.66 -0.93 10.95
N ASN A 269 5.20 -1.98 11.59
CA ASN A 269 6.26 -2.81 11.00
C ASN A 269 5.72 -4.13 10.42
N TYR A 270 5.91 -4.39 9.14
CA TYR A 270 5.60 -5.67 8.51
C TYR A 270 6.51 -6.79 9.04
N LYS A 271 5.94 -7.97 9.30
CA LYS A 271 6.71 -9.20 9.63
C LYS A 271 7.30 -9.89 8.41
N ALA A 272 6.54 -9.86 7.31
CA ALA A 272 6.89 -10.52 6.06
C ALA A 272 7.04 -9.48 4.94
N ALA A 273 6.33 -9.63 3.81
CA ALA A 273 6.60 -9.07 2.48
C ALA A 273 7.50 -9.93 1.58
N TYR A 274 7.68 -11.23 1.90
CA TYR A 274 8.51 -12.14 1.11
C TYR A 274 8.03 -12.32 -0.32
N CYS A 275 6.72 -12.25 -0.56
CA CYS A 275 6.15 -12.29 -1.90
C CYS A 275 6.55 -11.09 -2.77
N LEU A 276 6.86 -9.94 -2.17
CA LEU A 276 7.45 -8.81 -2.88
C LEU A 276 8.93 -9.08 -3.15
N ALA A 277 9.69 -9.40 -2.10
CA ALA A 277 11.13 -9.64 -2.15
C ALA A 277 11.57 -10.61 -3.26
N VAL A 278 10.87 -11.74 -3.38
CA VAL A 278 11.25 -12.80 -4.34
C VAL A 278 10.75 -12.58 -5.76
N CYS A 279 9.98 -11.53 -6.02
CA CYS A 279 9.41 -11.31 -7.34
C CYS A 279 10.52 -10.90 -8.33
N PRO A 280 10.72 -11.65 -9.43
CA PRO A 280 11.68 -11.28 -10.46
C PRO A 280 11.05 -10.43 -11.57
N ALA A 281 9.74 -10.18 -11.55
CA ALA A 281 9.07 -9.46 -12.62
C ALA A 281 9.49 -7.98 -12.66
N GLY A 282 9.56 -7.42 -13.86
CA GLY A 282 9.99 -6.05 -14.14
C GLY A 282 11.22 -6.01 -15.04
N GLU A 283 11.24 -5.16 -16.07
CA GLU A 283 12.39 -5.00 -16.97
C GLU A 283 13.67 -4.67 -16.21
N ASP A 284 13.59 -3.80 -15.20
CA ASP A 284 14.74 -3.44 -14.38
C ASP A 284 15.14 -4.55 -13.39
N VAL A 285 14.33 -5.62 -13.25
CA VAL A 285 14.40 -6.60 -12.15
C VAL A 285 14.74 -8.02 -12.61
N ILE A 286 14.32 -8.41 -13.81
CA ILE A 286 14.23 -9.81 -14.25
C ILE A 286 15.56 -10.44 -14.62
N GLU A 287 16.54 -9.64 -15.03
CA GLU A 287 17.81 -10.10 -15.61
C GLU A 287 18.52 -11.17 -14.76
N PRO A 288 18.76 -11.01 -13.44
CA PRO A 288 19.42 -12.05 -12.63
C PRO A 288 18.66 -13.38 -12.56
N TYR A 289 17.32 -13.35 -12.70
CA TYR A 289 16.51 -14.56 -12.74
C TYR A 289 16.59 -15.27 -14.10
N LEU A 290 16.79 -14.53 -15.20
CA LEU A 290 16.98 -15.12 -16.52
C LEU A 290 18.37 -15.74 -16.67
N ASP A 291 19.39 -15.07 -16.12
CA ASP A 291 20.79 -15.49 -16.21
C ASP A 291 21.04 -16.80 -15.45
N ASP A 292 20.60 -16.87 -14.19
CA ASP A 292 20.70 -18.08 -13.37
C ASP A 292 19.52 -18.21 -12.42
N ARG A 293 18.49 -18.95 -12.84
CA ARG A 293 17.31 -19.25 -12.02
C ARG A 293 17.67 -19.93 -10.70
N LYS A 294 18.65 -20.84 -10.71
CA LYS A 294 19.03 -21.60 -9.51
C LYS A 294 19.76 -20.69 -8.54
N GLY A 295 20.76 -19.94 -9.02
CA GLY A 295 21.46 -18.92 -8.26
C GLY A 295 20.52 -17.87 -7.68
N PHE A 296 19.52 -17.41 -8.46
CA PHE A 296 18.49 -16.49 -7.96
C PHE A 296 17.69 -17.10 -6.80
N MET A 297 17.25 -18.34 -6.92
CA MET A 297 16.52 -19.02 -5.83
C MET A 297 17.40 -19.17 -4.59
N ASP A 298 18.68 -19.51 -4.76
CA ASP A 298 19.62 -19.70 -3.66
C ASP A 298 19.96 -18.36 -2.96
N LEU A 299 20.03 -17.27 -3.72
CA LEU A 299 20.36 -15.94 -3.22
C LEU A 299 19.16 -15.20 -2.62
N VAL A 300 17.96 -15.32 -3.21
CA VAL A 300 16.80 -14.47 -2.88
C VAL A 300 15.70 -15.24 -2.15
N LEU A 301 15.33 -16.44 -2.62
CA LEU A 301 14.20 -17.19 -2.06
C LEU A 301 14.62 -17.96 -0.79
N ARG A 302 15.70 -18.73 -0.88
CA ARG A 302 16.13 -19.66 0.16
C ARG A 302 16.41 -18.97 1.50
N PRO A 303 17.09 -17.80 1.56
CA PRO A 303 17.34 -17.13 2.84
C PRO A 303 16.05 -16.74 3.58
N LEU A 304 14.99 -16.37 2.86
CA LEU A 304 13.69 -16.04 3.47
C LEU A 304 12.97 -17.29 3.98
N GLN A 305 13.12 -18.43 3.29
CA GLN A 305 12.57 -19.72 3.73
C GLN A 305 13.31 -20.29 4.95
N GLU A 306 14.62 -20.07 5.03
CA GLU A 306 15.47 -20.61 6.10
C GLU A 306 15.55 -19.70 7.34
N LYS A 307 15.21 -18.41 7.19
CA LYS A 307 15.20 -17.42 8.27
C LYS A 307 14.50 -17.94 9.53
N PRO A 308 15.20 -18.02 10.69
CA PRO A 308 14.58 -18.36 11.97
C PRO A 308 13.59 -17.27 12.41
N GLU A 309 12.31 -17.63 12.56
CA GLU A 309 11.26 -16.71 13.00
C GLU A 309 10.02 -17.46 13.48
N THR A 310 9.23 -16.81 14.34
CA THR A 310 7.91 -17.32 14.74
C THR A 310 6.86 -17.04 13.67
N LEU A 311 6.16 -18.09 13.26
CA LEU A 311 5.01 -17.99 12.36
C LEU A 311 3.72 -17.90 13.18
N TYR A 312 2.95 -16.84 12.93
CA TYR A 312 1.70 -16.57 13.64
C TYR A 312 0.54 -17.05 12.78
N VAL A 313 -0.32 -17.89 13.33
CA VAL A 313 -1.42 -18.54 12.61
C VAL A 313 -2.66 -18.60 13.48
N LEU A 314 -3.82 -18.75 12.84
CA LEU A 314 -5.08 -19.02 13.54
C LEU A 314 -5.16 -20.48 14.00
N PRO A 315 -5.91 -20.78 15.08
CA PRO A 315 -6.18 -22.15 15.51
C PRO A 315 -6.91 -22.92 14.40
N ASN A 316 -6.62 -24.22 14.26
CA ASN A 316 -7.32 -25.14 13.34
C ASN A 316 -7.44 -24.62 11.90
N SER A 317 -6.40 -23.94 11.40
CA SER A 317 -6.40 -23.30 10.08
C SER A 317 -5.50 -24.01 9.07
N ALA A 318 -5.83 -23.90 7.78
CA ALA A 318 -4.97 -24.37 6.69
C ALA A 318 -3.59 -23.69 6.70
N ALA A 319 -3.49 -22.46 7.23
CA ALA A 319 -2.24 -21.74 7.41
C ALA A 319 -1.32 -22.42 8.44
N LYS A 320 -1.89 -22.91 9.55
CA LYS A 320 -1.15 -23.69 10.56
C LYS A 320 -0.61 -24.99 9.97
N GLU A 321 -1.47 -25.80 9.35
CA GLU A 321 -1.06 -27.06 8.73
C GLU A 321 0.02 -26.85 7.65
N TYR A 322 -0.14 -25.79 6.85
CA TYR A 322 0.85 -25.41 5.86
C TYR A 322 2.19 -25.05 6.50
N ALA A 323 2.20 -24.20 7.52
CA ALA A 323 3.41 -23.75 8.21
C ALA A 323 4.17 -24.91 8.84
N GLU A 324 3.48 -25.78 9.60
CA GLU A 324 4.07 -26.93 10.28
C GLU A 324 4.65 -27.96 9.28
N ARG A 325 3.94 -28.21 8.17
CA ARG A 325 4.40 -29.13 7.13
C ARG A 325 5.55 -28.56 6.29
N ARG A 326 5.47 -27.29 5.89
CA ARG A 326 6.38 -26.67 4.92
C ARG A 326 7.63 -26.09 5.56
N TYR A 327 7.53 -25.64 6.80
CA TYR A 327 8.60 -24.98 7.57
C TYR A 327 8.70 -25.57 8.98
N PRO A 328 8.97 -26.88 9.14
CA PRO A 328 9.00 -27.54 10.44
C PRO A 328 10.08 -26.99 11.39
N HIS A 329 11.08 -26.28 10.85
CA HIS A 329 12.12 -25.60 11.62
C HIS A 329 11.71 -24.22 12.16
N LYS A 330 10.58 -23.67 11.71
CA LYS A 330 10.07 -22.37 12.20
C LYS A 330 9.02 -22.61 13.29
N PRO A 331 9.20 -22.08 14.51
CA PRO A 331 8.20 -22.25 15.56
C PRO A 331 6.87 -21.61 15.14
N VAL A 332 5.78 -22.33 15.37
CA VAL A 332 4.41 -21.86 15.10
C VAL A 332 3.77 -21.40 16.41
N LYS A 333 3.17 -20.22 16.40
CA LYS A 333 2.38 -19.69 17.52
C LYS A 333 0.95 -19.40 17.07
N VAL A 334 0.01 -19.98 17.81
CA VAL A 334 -1.42 -19.77 17.60
C VAL A 334 -1.85 -18.48 18.30
N VAL A 335 -2.58 -17.63 17.58
CA VAL A 335 -3.07 -16.31 18.05
C VAL A 335 -4.49 -16.04 17.53
N ASP A 336 -5.16 -15.03 18.04
CA ASP A 336 -6.42 -14.52 17.45
C ASP A 336 -6.11 -13.56 16.29
N SER A 337 -7.10 -13.35 15.42
CA SER A 337 -7.03 -12.32 14.38
C SER A 337 -7.10 -10.90 14.94
N GLY A 338 -7.75 -10.71 16.10
CA GLY A 338 -8.15 -9.42 16.64
C GLY A 338 -9.13 -8.65 15.74
N ILE A 339 -9.74 -9.32 14.75
CA ILE A 339 -10.72 -8.75 13.82
C ILE A 339 -12.07 -9.41 14.10
N ARG A 340 -12.99 -8.67 14.72
CA ARG A 340 -14.36 -9.17 14.95
C ARG A 340 -15.16 -9.19 13.65
N GLY A 341 -15.93 -10.26 13.41
CA GLY A 341 -16.93 -10.33 12.34
C GLY A 341 -16.43 -10.85 10.98
N ARG A 342 -15.20 -11.38 10.89
CA ARG A 342 -14.74 -12.18 9.74
C ARG A 342 -14.31 -13.55 10.27
N ALA A 343 -15.24 -14.50 10.27
CA ALA A 343 -14.96 -15.91 10.51
C ALA A 343 -14.36 -16.55 9.25
#